data_AF-A0AAU5NJ98-F1
#
_entry.id   AF-A0AAU5NJ98-F1
#
_cell.length_a   1.000
_cell.length_b   1.000
_cell.length_c   1.000
_cell.angle_alpha   90.00
_cell.angle_beta   90.00
_cell.angle_gamma   90.00
#
_symmetry.space_group_name_H-M   'P 1'
#
loop_
_entity.id
_entity.type
_entity.pdbx_description
1 polymer ?
#
loop_
_entity_poly.entity_id
_entity_poly.type
_entity_poly.pdbx_seq_one_letter_code
_entity_poly.pdbx_strand_id
1 'polypeptide(L)'
;MDELMSDRAALTRRWEPGRELSLRTTDHPCDLGVDNTGKRFNSYATWASDMPANIKARKAGLGWKPAGSDAFVKREDAGLRVIAVFPCKIKNSHEDQEADLPFEVETEVKNVPDFDTKLLDELTVQFVRALAEGLPCTNDLHVPDAL
;
A
#
# COMPACT_ATOMS: atom_id res chain seq x y z
N MET A 1 8.90 -7.22 -11.56
CA MET A 1 8.72 -6.63 -10.21
C MET A 1 9.84 -5.65 -9.92
N ASP A 2 11.10 -6.03 -10.16
CA ASP A 2 12.29 -5.15 -9.99
C ASP A 2 12.24 -3.82 -10.76
N GLU A 3 11.85 -3.83 -12.04
CA GLU A 3 11.71 -2.60 -12.84
C GLU A 3 10.67 -1.64 -12.23
N LEU A 4 9.53 -2.18 -11.79
CA LEU A 4 8.46 -1.43 -11.14
C LEU A 4 8.91 -0.84 -9.79
N MET A 5 9.73 -1.55 -9.01
CA MET A 5 10.32 -1.00 -7.77
C MET A 5 11.37 0.08 -8.05
N SER A 6 12.19 -0.13 -9.08
CA SER A 6 13.21 0.83 -9.50
C SER A 6 12.59 2.16 -9.93
N ASP A 7 11.54 2.11 -10.75
CA ASP A 7 10.84 3.32 -11.23
C ASP A 7 10.17 4.07 -10.08
N ARG A 8 9.57 3.35 -9.13
CA ARG A 8 9.00 3.93 -7.91
C ARG A 8 10.05 4.63 -7.08
N ALA A 9 11.20 3.99 -6.85
CA ALA A 9 12.30 4.61 -6.12
C ALA A 9 12.84 5.85 -6.85
N ALA A 10 12.91 5.82 -8.19
CA ALA A 10 13.36 6.96 -8.98
C ALA A 10 12.39 8.15 -8.91
N LEU A 11 11.08 7.89 -8.92
CA LEU A 11 10.04 8.91 -8.74
C LEU A 11 10.14 9.56 -7.36
N THR A 12 10.25 8.75 -6.30
CA THR A 12 10.37 9.23 -4.92
C THR A 12 11.62 10.07 -4.70
N ARG A 13 12.74 9.75 -5.35
CA ARG A 13 13.97 10.55 -5.28
C ARG A 13 13.83 11.95 -5.90
N ARG A 14 12.84 12.14 -6.77
CA ARG A 14 12.55 13.43 -7.43
C ARG A 14 11.39 14.18 -6.77
N TRP A 15 10.76 13.58 -5.77
CA TRP A 15 9.67 14.20 -5.03
C TRP A 15 10.21 15.27 -4.08
N GLU A 16 9.41 16.32 -3.89
CA GLU A 16 9.67 17.45 -3.00
C GLU A 16 8.41 17.74 -2.17
N PRO A 17 8.55 18.24 -0.93
CA PRO A 17 7.40 18.59 -0.09
C PRO A 17 6.41 19.52 -0.80
N GLY A 18 5.12 19.24 -0.63
CA GLY A 18 4.05 20.02 -1.23
C GLY A 18 3.82 19.79 -2.73
N ARG A 19 4.61 18.94 -3.39
CA ARG A 19 4.34 18.51 -4.77
C ARG A 19 3.50 17.24 -4.76
N GLU A 20 2.37 17.29 -5.45
CA GLU A 20 1.59 16.11 -5.72
C GLU A 20 2.39 15.20 -6.65
N LEU A 21 2.65 13.98 -6.20
CA LEU A 21 3.16 12.93 -7.06
C LEU A 21 2.03 12.54 -8.00
N SER A 22 2.04 13.11 -9.21
CA SER A 22 1.19 12.61 -10.30
C SER A 22 1.66 11.22 -10.70
N LEU A 23 1.27 10.22 -9.92
CA LEU A 23 1.44 8.80 -10.22
C LEU A 23 0.42 8.47 -11.30
N ARG A 24 0.74 8.88 -12.54
CA ARG A 24 -0.07 8.56 -13.72
C ARG A 24 -0.11 7.06 -14.03
N THR A 25 0.67 6.26 -13.33
CA THR A 25 0.65 4.80 -13.41
C THR A 25 0.04 4.24 -12.14
N THR A 26 -1.28 4.11 -12.16
CA THR A 26 -1.98 3.13 -11.33
C THR A 26 -1.58 1.74 -11.86
N ASP A 27 -0.33 1.33 -11.63
CA ASP A 27 0.11 0.01 -12.08
C ASP A 27 -0.59 -1.02 -11.21
N HIS A 28 -1.30 -1.94 -11.85
CA HIS A 28 -1.96 -3.08 -11.24
C HIS A 28 -0.97 -4.25 -11.32
N PRO A 29 -0.05 -4.42 -10.35
CA PRO A 29 0.92 -5.51 -10.39
C PRO A 29 0.24 -6.89 -10.45
N CYS A 30 -1.03 -6.97 -10.04
CA CYS A 30 -1.86 -8.15 -10.23
C CYS A 30 -3.33 -7.71 -10.45
N ASP A 31 -3.89 -8.01 -11.63
CA ASP A 31 -5.33 -8.05 -11.90
C ASP A 31 -5.62 -9.48 -12.38
N LEU A 32 -6.28 -10.26 -11.51
CA LEU A 32 -6.68 -11.64 -11.79
C LEU A 32 -8.19 -11.70 -11.85
N GLY A 33 -8.72 -12.11 -13.01
CA GLY A 33 -10.15 -12.26 -13.21
C GLY A 33 -10.50 -13.49 -14.02
N VAL A 34 -11.75 -13.91 -13.90
CA VAL A 34 -12.35 -14.84 -14.86
C VAL A 34 -13.21 -14.03 -15.80
N ASP A 35 -12.81 -14.00 -17.07
CA ASP A 35 -13.49 -13.23 -18.12
C ASP A 35 -15.00 -13.50 -18.13
N ASN A 36 -15.78 -12.44 -18.33
CA ASN A 36 -17.25 -12.44 -18.39
C ASN A 36 -17.98 -12.83 -17.10
N THR A 37 -17.29 -13.01 -15.96
CA THR A 37 -17.94 -13.29 -14.66
C THR A 37 -17.99 -12.10 -13.71
N GLY A 38 -17.19 -11.05 -13.99
CA GLY A 38 -17.00 -9.91 -13.09
C GLY A 38 -16.24 -10.23 -11.81
N LYS A 39 -15.86 -11.49 -11.58
CA LYS A 39 -15.03 -11.94 -10.46
C LYS A 39 -13.61 -11.47 -10.67
N ARG A 40 -13.08 -10.67 -9.73
CA ARG A 40 -11.72 -10.12 -9.82
C ARG A 40 -11.04 -10.09 -8.48
N PHE A 41 -9.73 -10.27 -8.51
CA PHE A 41 -8.79 -9.89 -7.48
C PHE A 41 -7.87 -8.83 -8.06
N ASN A 42 -7.76 -7.70 -7.36
CA ASN A 42 -6.86 -6.62 -7.71
C ASN A 42 -5.85 -6.43 -6.60
N SER A 43 -4.62 -6.12 -6.96
CA SER A 43 -3.63 -5.57 -6.05
C SER A 43 -3.02 -4.32 -6.66
N TYR A 44 -2.80 -3.34 -5.80
CA TYR A 44 -2.29 -2.03 -6.15
C TYR A 44 -1.25 -1.62 -5.11
N ALA A 45 -0.21 -0.96 -5.59
CA ALA A 45 0.81 -0.37 -4.74
C ALA A 45 1.02 1.07 -5.19
N THR A 46 1.21 2.00 -4.27
CA THR A 46 1.40 3.41 -4.58
C THR A 46 2.10 4.15 -3.47
N TRP A 47 2.46 5.40 -3.73
CA TRP A 47 2.79 6.31 -2.66
C TRP A 47 1.51 7.01 -2.24
N ALA A 48 1.13 6.90 -0.97
CA ALA A 48 -0.12 7.44 -0.49
C ALA A 48 -0.16 8.96 -0.67
N SER A 49 -1.29 9.48 -1.11
CA SER A 49 -1.54 10.92 -1.08
C SER A 49 -1.84 11.44 0.34
N ASP A 50 -2.26 10.53 1.24
CA ASP A 50 -2.56 10.85 2.64
C ASP A 50 -1.36 10.56 3.54
N MET A 51 -0.88 11.61 4.22
CA MET A 51 0.26 11.54 5.15
C MET A 51 -0.03 10.61 6.34
N PRO A 52 0.92 9.79 6.85
CA PRO A 52 0.78 9.02 8.08
C PRO A 52 0.46 9.89 9.28
N ALA A 53 0.92 11.15 9.30
CA ALA A 53 0.53 12.12 10.32
C ALA A 53 -0.99 12.40 10.27
N ASN A 54 -1.58 12.50 9.06
CA ASN A 54 -3.02 12.65 8.87
C ASN A 54 -3.77 11.37 9.24
N ILE A 55 -3.22 10.19 8.93
CA ILE A 55 -3.79 8.89 9.35
C ILE A 55 -3.75 8.78 10.89
N LYS A 56 -2.62 9.10 11.52
CA LYS A 56 -2.42 9.13 12.99
C LYS A 56 -3.31 10.16 13.68
N ALA A 57 -3.57 11.31 13.04
CA ALA A 57 -4.44 12.36 13.57
C ALA A 57 -5.93 12.08 13.37
N ARG A 58 -6.32 11.34 12.32
CA ARG A 58 -7.72 11.06 11.94
C ARG A 58 -8.27 9.72 12.45
N LYS A 59 -7.60 9.13 13.46
CA LYS A 59 -7.80 7.77 14.02
C LYS A 59 -9.22 7.26 14.28
N ALA A 60 -10.27 8.08 14.27
CA ALA A 60 -11.64 7.65 14.59
C ALA A 60 -12.67 7.80 13.45
N GLY A 61 -12.48 8.72 12.52
CA GLY A 61 -13.52 9.04 11.51
C GLY A 61 -13.44 8.24 10.22
N LEU A 62 -12.26 7.67 9.91
CA LEU A 62 -11.96 7.13 8.59
C LEU A 62 -11.64 5.62 8.58
N GLY A 63 -11.88 4.91 9.69
CA GLY A 63 -11.76 3.44 9.72
C GLY A 63 -10.33 2.88 9.74
N TRP A 64 -9.31 3.72 9.88
CA TRP A 64 -7.92 3.29 10.04
C TRP A 64 -7.67 2.67 11.41
N LYS A 65 -6.98 1.54 11.43
CA LYS A 65 -6.53 0.82 12.64
C LYS A 65 -5.02 0.63 12.58
N PRO A 66 -4.30 0.74 13.72
CA PRO A 66 -2.89 0.39 13.76
C PRO A 66 -2.70 -1.11 13.52
N ALA A 67 -1.67 -1.47 12.76
CA ALA A 67 -1.23 -2.85 12.51
C ALA A 67 0.28 -2.93 12.74
N GLY A 68 0.70 -3.19 13.98
CA GLY A 68 2.10 -3.10 14.40
C GLY A 68 2.50 -1.70 14.89
N SER A 69 3.80 -1.39 14.88
CA SER A 69 4.33 -0.11 15.39
C SER A 69 4.04 1.06 14.45
N ASP A 70 4.22 0.85 13.15
CA ASP A 70 4.28 1.94 12.17
C ASP A 70 3.37 1.76 10.95
N ALA A 71 2.64 0.65 10.85
CA ALA A 71 1.68 0.43 9.78
C ALA A 71 0.23 0.69 10.23
N PHE A 72 -0.59 1.10 9.26
CA PHE A 72 -2.01 1.36 9.42
C PHE A 72 -2.80 0.60 8.38
N VAL A 73 -3.95 0.08 8.77
CA VAL A 73 -4.82 -0.70 7.90
C VAL A 73 -6.23 -0.12 7.95
N LYS A 74 -6.85 -0.01 6.79
CA LYS A 74 -8.27 0.28 6.62
C LYS A 74 -8.90 -0.86 5.86
N ARG A 75 -10.11 -1.25 6.30
CA ARG A 75 -10.93 -2.25 5.64
C ARG A 75 -12.22 -1.61 5.16
N GLU A 76 -12.54 -1.83 3.89
CA GLU A 76 -13.76 -1.37 3.24
C GLU A 76 -14.51 -2.56 2.64
N ASP A 77 -15.72 -2.33 2.13
CA ASP A 77 -16.52 -3.35 1.41
C ASP A 77 -16.68 -4.67 2.19
N ALA A 78 -17.04 -4.54 3.47
CA ALA A 78 -17.19 -5.67 4.40
C ALA A 78 -15.91 -6.54 4.57
N GLY A 79 -14.74 -5.96 4.32
CA GLY A 79 -13.45 -6.64 4.42
C GLY A 79 -12.95 -7.22 3.10
N LEU A 80 -13.65 -6.96 1.98
CA LEU A 80 -13.20 -7.37 0.64
C LEU A 80 -12.27 -6.35 -0.03
N ARG A 81 -11.99 -5.24 0.65
CA ARG A 81 -11.00 -4.26 0.26
C ARG A 81 -10.13 -3.92 1.45
N VAL A 82 -8.82 -4.15 1.34
CA VAL A 82 -7.83 -3.90 2.39
C VAL A 82 -6.83 -2.87 1.88
N ILE A 83 -6.68 -1.78 2.62
CA ILE A 83 -5.71 -0.72 2.33
C ILE A 83 -4.73 -0.68 3.49
N ALA A 84 -3.45 -0.91 3.23
CA ALA A 84 -2.36 -0.90 4.20
C ALA A 84 -1.37 0.22 3.85
N VAL A 85 -0.99 1.03 4.83
CA VAL A 85 0.00 2.10 4.68
C VAL A 85 1.16 1.83 5.62
N PHE A 86 2.38 1.95 5.11
CA PHE A 86 3.62 1.73 5.84
C PHE A 86 4.71 2.73 5.45
N PRO A 87 5.59 3.10 6.39
CA PRO A 87 6.68 4.01 6.08
C PRO A 87 7.80 3.27 5.33
N CYS A 88 8.11 3.69 4.10
CA CYS A 88 9.34 3.28 3.42
C CYS A 88 10.11 4.54 3.03
N LYS A 89 11.29 4.71 3.63
CA LYS A 89 12.22 5.79 3.33
C LYS A 89 13.13 5.39 2.19
N ILE A 90 12.95 5.92 0.99
CA ILE A 90 13.81 5.58 -0.15
C ILE A 90 15.20 6.19 0.00
N LYS A 91 16.24 5.39 -0.25
CA LYS A 91 17.62 5.91 -0.28
C LYS A 91 17.77 7.09 -1.24
N ASN A 92 18.36 8.17 -0.74
CA ASN A 92 18.57 9.45 -1.43
C ASN A 92 17.26 10.21 -1.77
N SER A 93 16.14 9.93 -1.08
CA SER A 93 14.93 10.76 -1.15
C SER A 93 14.99 11.95 -0.19
N HIS A 94 14.15 12.96 -0.43
CA HIS A 94 13.98 14.14 0.43
C HIS A 94 13.71 13.75 1.89
N GLU A 95 14.29 14.42 2.88
CA GLU A 95 14.21 14.06 4.31
C GLU A 95 12.78 13.79 4.79
N ASP A 96 11.84 14.67 4.47
CA ASP A 96 10.42 14.60 4.85
C ASP A 96 9.62 13.45 4.21
N GLN A 97 10.19 12.73 3.23
CA GLN A 97 9.48 11.72 2.45
C GLN A 97 8.83 10.62 3.30
N GLU A 98 9.48 10.17 4.37
CA GLU A 98 8.92 9.12 5.24
C GLU A 98 7.64 9.59 5.96
N ALA A 99 7.58 10.87 6.32
CA ALA A 99 6.47 11.47 7.04
C ALA A 99 5.34 11.98 6.13
N ASP A 100 5.65 12.31 4.88
CA ASP A 100 4.70 12.97 3.98
C ASP A 100 4.26 12.09 2.81
N LEU A 101 5.01 11.04 2.52
CA LEU A 101 4.80 10.19 1.36
C LEU A 101 5.06 8.72 1.71
N PRO A 102 4.16 8.10 2.50
CA PRO A 102 4.29 6.71 2.89
C PRO A 102 3.89 5.82 1.73
N PHE A 103 4.22 4.54 1.83
CA PHE A 103 3.84 3.57 0.82
C PHE A 103 2.48 2.98 1.17
N GLU A 104 1.59 2.93 0.20
CA GLU A 104 0.24 2.37 0.31
C GLU A 104 0.14 1.11 -0.56
N VAL A 105 -0.49 0.09 -0.01
CA VAL A 105 -0.85 -1.14 -0.70
C VAL A 105 -2.33 -1.35 -0.54
N GLU A 106 -2.99 -1.65 -1.63
CA GLU A 106 -4.39 -2.00 -1.66
C GLU A 106 -4.57 -3.39 -2.28
N THR A 107 -5.41 -4.21 -1.67
CA THR A 107 -5.90 -5.44 -2.27
C THR A 107 -7.43 -5.44 -2.22
N GLU A 108 -8.03 -5.99 -3.26
CA GLU A 108 -9.48 -5.97 -3.42
C GLU A 108 -9.98 -7.24 -4.09
N VAL A 109 -11.11 -7.76 -3.61
CA VAL A 109 -11.86 -8.83 -4.26
C VAL A 109 -13.26 -8.31 -4.62
N LYS A 110 -13.65 -8.51 -5.88
CA LYS A 110 -14.97 -8.12 -6.39
C LYS A 110 -15.77 -9.32 -6.87
N ASN A 111 -17.06 -9.32 -6.56
CA ASN A 111 -18.07 -10.28 -7.05
C ASN A 111 -17.77 -11.76 -6.75
N VAL A 112 -16.98 -12.05 -5.71
CA VAL A 112 -16.75 -13.42 -5.23
C VAL A 112 -17.57 -13.62 -3.95
N PRO A 113 -18.72 -14.33 -4.00
CA PRO A 113 -19.51 -14.60 -2.81
C PRO A 113 -18.71 -15.38 -1.78
N ASP A 114 -18.89 -15.05 -0.50
CA ASP A 114 -18.30 -15.74 0.63
C ASP A 114 -16.76 -15.86 0.57
N PHE A 115 -16.09 -14.89 -0.06
CA PHE A 115 -14.63 -14.86 -0.11
C PHE A 115 -14.04 -14.79 1.29
N ASP A 116 -12.98 -15.56 1.53
CA ASP A 116 -12.29 -15.59 2.80
C ASP A 116 -11.47 -14.32 3.03
N THR A 117 -11.97 -13.42 3.88
CA THR A 117 -11.30 -12.17 4.20
C THR A 117 -9.96 -12.37 4.90
N LYS A 118 -9.74 -13.51 5.57
CA LYS A 118 -8.42 -13.84 6.14
C LYS A 118 -7.41 -14.16 5.05
N LEU A 119 -7.84 -14.85 4.01
CA LEU A 119 -6.99 -15.08 2.83
C LEU A 119 -6.62 -13.75 2.17
N LEU A 120 -7.54 -12.77 2.11
CA LEU A 120 -7.22 -11.44 1.60
C LEU A 120 -6.15 -10.75 2.46
N ASP A 121 -6.28 -10.82 3.79
CA ASP A 121 -5.28 -10.26 4.71
C ASP A 121 -3.90 -10.92 4.49
N GLU A 122 -3.84 -12.25 4.39
CA GLU A 122 -2.60 -12.99 4.13
C GLU A 122 -1.96 -12.61 2.79
N LEU A 123 -2.76 -12.54 1.72
CA LEU A 123 -2.29 -12.10 0.40
C LEU A 123 -1.74 -10.67 0.45
N THR A 124 -2.39 -9.79 1.22
CA THR A 124 -1.94 -8.41 1.40
C THR A 124 -0.60 -8.35 2.11
N VAL A 125 -0.44 -9.08 3.22
CA VAL A 125 0.83 -9.15 3.96
C VAL A 125 1.96 -9.66 3.07
N GLN A 126 1.73 -10.73 2.33
CA GLN A 126 2.74 -11.29 1.43
C GLN A 126 3.10 -10.33 0.30
N PHE A 127 2.12 -9.62 -0.25
CA PHE A 127 2.36 -8.60 -1.24
C PHE A 127 3.22 -7.46 -0.68
N VAL A 128 2.88 -6.94 0.51
CA VAL A 128 3.70 -5.94 1.21
C VAL A 128 5.13 -6.42 1.42
N ARG A 129 5.34 -7.67 1.85
CA ARG A 129 6.69 -8.26 2.03
C ARG A 129 7.48 -8.30 0.72
N ALA A 130 6.87 -8.78 -0.35
CA ALA A 130 7.52 -8.83 -1.67
C ALA A 130 7.92 -7.42 -2.17
N LEU A 131 7.09 -6.40 -1.90
CA LEU A 131 7.42 -5.01 -2.22
C LEU A 131 8.54 -4.48 -1.33
N ALA A 132 8.51 -4.77 -0.03
CA ALA A 132 9.52 -4.35 0.94
C ALA A 132 10.91 -4.90 0.59
N GLU A 133 11.00 -6.15 0.16
CA GLU A 133 12.26 -6.77 -0.29
C GLU A 133 12.82 -6.12 -1.56
N GLY A 134 11.94 -5.64 -2.46
CA GLY A 134 12.35 -5.02 -3.72
C GLY A 134 12.60 -3.51 -3.65
N LEU A 135 12.02 -2.81 -2.68
CA LEU A 135 12.19 -1.37 -2.52
C LEU A 135 13.49 -1.06 -1.75
N PRO A 136 14.29 -0.07 -2.19
CA PRO A 136 15.50 0.34 -1.50
C PRO A 136 15.19 1.24 -0.29
N CYS A 137 14.36 0.75 0.63
CA CYS A 137 14.04 1.42 1.89
C CYS A 137 15.29 1.46 2.79
N THR A 138 15.55 2.58 3.45
CA THR A 138 16.67 2.76 4.40
C THR A 138 16.24 2.66 5.85
N ASN A 139 14.94 2.79 6.13
CA ASN A 139 14.35 2.50 7.43
C ASN A 139 14.05 1.01 7.54
N ASP A 140 14.03 0.49 8.78
CA ASP A 140 13.65 -0.90 9.04
C ASP A 140 12.13 -1.05 8.90
N LEU A 141 11.69 -1.47 7.72
CA LEU A 141 10.27 -1.62 7.41
C LEU A 141 9.72 -2.86 8.13
N HIS A 142 8.99 -2.64 9.22
CA HIS A 142 8.33 -3.71 9.95
C HIS A 142 6.96 -4.06 9.33
N VAL A 143 6.92 -5.15 8.56
CA VAL A 143 5.66 -5.70 8.03
C VAL A 143 5.04 -6.64 9.06
N PRO A 144 3.82 -6.38 9.55
CA PRO A 144 3.18 -7.24 10.54
C PRO A 144 2.90 -8.65 9.98
N ASP A 145 2.82 -9.63 10.87
CA ASP A 145 2.46 -11.01 10.49
C ASP A 145 1.00 -11.17 10.06
N ALA A 146 0.13 -10.26 10.50
CA ALA A 146 -1.29 -10.19 10.14
C ALA A 146 -1.81 -8.75 10.25
N LEU A 147 -2.86 -8.43 9.49
CA LEU A 147 -3.50 -7.12 9.44
C LEU A 147 -4.78 -7.06 10.29
#